data_AF-A0A8T7K7Y2-F1
#
_entry.id   AF-A0A8T7K7Y2-F1
#
_cell.length_a   1.000
_cell.length_b   1.000
_cell.length_c   1.000
_cell.angle_alpha   90.00
_cell.angle_beta   90.00
_cell.angle_gamma   90.00
#
_symmetry.space_group_name_H-M   'P 1'
#
loop_
_entity.id
_entity.type
_entity.pdbx_description
1 polymer ?
#
loop_
_entity_poly.entity_id
_entity_poly.type
_entity_poly.pdbx_seq_one_letter_code
_entity_poly.pdbx_strand_id
1 'polypeptide(L)'
;MNIGTALHKYIVGGLRLRCPNCEQGALFAGFTMRQTCPQCGVYYEKRSGESVGGVMINLVVVECAFVVGFFAVDAATDIPPLNQMVFWLPFAVLFPLLFYRSSRGLWVTTTYLNGDLRRDE
;
A
#
# COMPACT_ATOMS: atom_id res chain seq x y z
N MET A 1 -6.82 18.60 -11.32
CA MET A 1 -6.70 17.14 -11.49
C MET A 1 -8.07 16.53 -11.28
N ASN A 2 -8.54 15.68 -12.19
CA ASN A 2 -9.88 15.07 -12.08
C ASN A 2 -9.83 13.83 -11.18
N ILE A 3 -10.91 13.54 -10.46
CA ILE A 3 -11.00 12.38 -9.56
C ILE A 3 -10.70 11.07 -10.32
N GLY A 4 -11.19 10.93 -11.55
CA GLY A 4 -10.93 9.75 -12.38
C GLY A 4 -9.45 9.54 -12.70
N THR A 5 -8.69 10.60 -12.95
CA THR A 5 -7.24 10.50 -13.17
C THR A 5 -6.49 10.10 -11.92
N ALA A 6 -6.89 10.60 -10.75
CA ALA A 6 -6.27 10.21 -9.48
C ALA A 6 -6.52 8.72 -9.17
N LEU A 7 -7.75 8.25 -9.33
CA LEU A 7 -8.12 6.84 -9.15
C LEU A 7 -7.31 5.92 -10.08
N HIS A 8 -7.17 6.28 -11.35
CA HIS A 8 -6.35 5.54 -12.31
C HIS A 8 -4.91 5.40 -11.80
N LYS A 9 -4.29 6.49 -11.33
CA LYS A 9 -2.93 6.46 -10.78
C LYS A 9 -2.82 5.56 -9.56
N TYR A 10 -3.81 5.56 -8.66
CA TYR A 10 -3.83 4.66 -7.50
C TYR A 10 -3.94 3.18 -7.89
N ILE A 11 -4.69 2.86 -8.94
CA ILE A 11 -4.76 1.49 -9.46
C ILE A 11 -3.41 1.08 -10.05
N VAL A 12 -2.78 1.96 -10.83
CA VAL A 12 -1.48 1.71 -11.47
C VAL A 12 -0.36 1.55 -10.44
N GLY A 13 -0.22 2.50 -9.51
CA GLY A 13 0.85 2.51 -8.52
C GLY A 13 0.62 1.61 -7.32
N GLY A 14 -0.61 1.57 -6.80
CA GLY A 14 -0.97 0.80 -5.62
C GLY A 14 -1.24 -0.67 -5.91
N LEU A 15 -2.05 -0.99 -6.92
CA LEU A 15 -2.46 -2.39 -7.18
C LEU A 15 -1.59 -3.08 -8.21
N ARG A 16 -1.29 -2.42 -9.34
CA ARG A 16 -0.46 -2.99 -10.40
C ARG A 16 1.05 -2.87 -10.11
N LEU A 17 1.42 -2.14 -9.06
CA LEU A 17 2.80 -1.90 -8.64
C LEU A 17 3.67 -1.35 -9.79
N ARG A 18 3.10 -0.43 -10.59
CA ARG A 18 3.75 0.26 -11.71
C ARG A 18 3.96 1.74 -11.43
N CYS A 19 4.98 2.34 -12.04
CA CYS A 19 5.34 3.74 -11.83
C CYS A 19 4.12 4.64 -12.06
N PRO A 20 3.66 5.46 -11.10
CA PRO A 20 2.51 6.34 -11.34
C PRO A 20 2.84 7.44 -12.36
N ASN A 21 4.12 7.77 -12.58
CA ASN A 21 4.54 8.75 -13.57
C ASN A 21 4.46 8.19 -15.02
N CYS A 22 5.22 7.12 -15.33
CA CYS A 22 5.31 6.57 -16.69
C CYS A 22 4.41 5.35 -16.95
N GLU A 23 3.78 4.78 -15.93
CA GLU A 23 2.87 3.62 -15.94
C GLU A 23 3.48 2.29 -16.43
N GLN A 24 4.75 2.28 -16.83
CA GLN A 24 5.41 1.10 -17.41
C GLN A 24 6.39 0.43 -16.44
N GLY A 25 7.21 1.21 -15.73
CA GLY A 25 8.25 0.69 -14.85
C GLY A 25 7.70 -0.04 -13.62
N ALA A 26 8.21 -1.22 -13.30
CA ALA A 26 7.84 -1.92 -12.07
C ALA A 26 8.43 -1.21 -10.84
N LEU A 27 7.64 -1.05 -9.77
CA LEU A 27 8.13 -0.49 -8.49
C LEU A 27 9.05 -1.46 -7.75
N PHE A 28 8.85 -2.76 -7.95
CA PHE A 28 9.53 -3.81 -7.20
C PHE A 28 10.34 -4.72 -8.12
N ALA A 29 11.46 -5.23 -7.61
CA ALA A 29 12.21 -6.34 -8.17
C ALA A 29 12.21 -7.48 -7.13
N GLY A 30 11.42 -8.53 -7.38
CA GLY A 30 11.15 -9.53 -6.33
C GLY A 30 10.38 -8.89 -5.17
N PHE A 31 10.91 -9.01 -3.95
CA PHE A 31 10.36 -8.36 -2.74
C PHE A 31 11.00 -7.01 -2.41
N THR A 32 12.08 -6.64 -3.12
CA THR A 32 12.80 -5.39 -2.86
C THR A 32 12.20 -4.26 -3.69
N MET A 33 11.91 -3.13 -3.05
CA MET A 33 11.46 -1.94 -3.76
C MET A 33 12.65 -1.28 -4.47
N ARG A 34 12.45 -0.86 -5.71
CA ARG A 34 13.47 -0.10 -6.46
C ARG A 34 13.56 1.31 -5.88
N GLN A 35 14.76 1.88 -5.86
CA GLN A 35 14.94 3.29 -5.50
C GLN A 35 14.50 4.22 -6.62
N THR A 36 14.70 3.80 -7.87
CA THR A 36 14.42 4.59 -9.08
C THR A 36 13.63 3.78 -10.10
N CYS A 37 12.77 4.44 -10.88
CA CYS A 37 12.05 3.80 -11.97
C CYS A 37 13.00 3.37 -13.10
N PRO A 38 12.96 2.11 -13.56
CA PRO A 38 13.83 1.61 -14.62
C PRO A 38 13.46 2.11 -16.03
N GLN A 39 12.39 2.91 -16.18
CA GLN A 39 11.92 3.43 -17.47
C GLN A 39 12.05 4.94 -17.57
N CYS A 40 11.55 5.68 -16.58
CA CYS A 40 11.59 7.15 -16.60
C CYS A 40 12.62 7.76 -15.65
N GLY A 41 13.34 6.96 -14.85
CA GLY A 41 14.40 7.46 -13.97
C GLY A 41 13.92 8.28 -12.76
N VAL A 42 12.62 8.27 -12.42
CA VAL A 42 12.14 9.00 -11.24
C VAL A 42 12.51 8.30 -9.95
N TYR A 43 12.93 9.03 -8.91
CA TYR A 43 13.17 8.47 -7.58
C TYR A 43 11.88 8.22 -6.83
N TYR A 44 11.71 6.99 -6.33
CA TYR A 44 10.60 6.62 -5.46
C TYR A 44 10.89 6.90 -3.98
N GLU A 45 12.16 6.87 -3.57
CA GLU A 45 12.61 7.15 -2.21
C GLU A 45 13.99 7.82 -2.28
N LYS A 46 14.09 9.10 -1.93
CA LYS A 46 15.34 9.89 -1.99
C LYS A 46 16.14 9.80 -0.70
N ARG A 47 15.47 9.74 0.45
CA ARG A 47 16.06 9.60 1.78
C ARG A 47 15.50 8.37 2.48
N SER A 48 16.35 7.69 3.24
CA SER A 48 15.91 6.61 4.13
C SER A 48 14.84 7.13 5.09
N GLY A 49 13.68 6.48 5.11
CA GLY A 49 12.55 6.85 5.95
C GLY A 49 11.43 7.63 5.24
N GLU A 50 11.61 8.06 3.98
CA GLU A 50 10.49 8.60 3.21
C GLU A 50 9.41 7.55 2.94
N SER A 51 9.73 6.26 3.05
CA SER A 51 8.74 5.18 2.98
C SER A 51 7.91 4.93 4.25
N VAL A 52 8.10 5.72 5.31
CA VAL A 52 7.30 5.62 6.54
C VAL A 52 5.81 5.71 6.25
N GLY A 53 5.39 6.55 5.29
CA GLY A 53 3.99 6.65 4.91
C GLY A 53 3.42 5.34 4.34
N GLY A 54 4.23 4.54 3.65
CA GLY A 54 3.83 3.19 3.22
C GLY A 54 3.68 2.20 4.37
N VAL A 55 4.43 2.36 5.45
CA VAL A 55 4.22 1.57 6.69
C VAL A 55 2.95 2.02 7.39
N MET A 56 2.71 3.32 7.49
CA MET A 56 1.51 3.89 8.12
C MET A 56 0.22 3.47 7.39
N ILE A 57 0.20 3.50 6.05
CA ILE A 57 -0.96 3.01 5.27
C ILE A 57 -1.22 1.53 5.58
N ASN A 58 -0.16 0.71 5.69
CA ASN A 58 -0.31 -0.72 5.95
C ASN A 58 -0.92 -0.93 7.33
N LEU A 59 -0.35 -0.28 8.35
CA LEU A 59 -0.80 -0.34 9.74
C LEU A 59 -2.27 0.08 9.86
N VAL A 60 -2.64 1.25 9.36
CA VAL A 60 -4.02 1.78 9.46
C VAL A 60 -5.01 0.84 8.78
N VAL A 61 -4.70 0.34 7.57
CA VAL A 61 -5.63 -0.55 6.86
C VAL A 61 -5.79 -1.87 7.59
N VAL A 62 -4.71 -2.46 8.13
CA VAL A 62 -4.76 -3.73 8.87
C VAL A 62 -5.56 -3.58 10.16
N GLU A 63 -5.27 -2.54 10.96
CA GLU A 63 -5.96 -2.25 12.22
C GLU A 63 -7.46 -1.99 11.98
N CYS A 64 -7.80 -1.13 11.01
CA CYS A 64 -9.20 -0.87 10.67
C CYS A 64 -9.91 -2.12 10.17
N ALA A 65 -9.28 -2.92 9.29
CA ALA A 65 -9.88 -4.15 8.78
C ALA A 65 -10.08 -5.19 9.89
N PHE A 66 -9.12 -5.31 10.82
CA PHE A 66 -9.23 -6.19 11.97
C PHE A 66 -10.36 -5.75 12.90
N VAL A 67 -10.34 -4.50 13.37
CA VAL A 67 -11.33 -4.00 14.34
C VAL A 67 -12.73 -4.03 13.75
N VAL A 68 -12.93 -3.45 12.57
CA VAL A 68 -14.24 -3.40 11.93
C VAL A 68 -14.72 -4.81 11.59
N GLY A 69 -13.85 -5.65 11.05
CA GLY A 69 -14.19 -7.02 10.69
C GLY A 69 -14.54 -7.88 11.90
N PHE A 70 -13.75 -7.79 12.97
CA PHE A 70 -13.98 -8.53 14.22
C PHE A 70 -15.36 -8.19 14.80
N PHE A 71 -15.64 -6.91 15.01
CA PHE A 71 -16.93 -6.48 15.57
C PHE A 71 -18.10 -6.75 14.62
N ALA A 72 -17.89 -6.70 13.30
CA ALA A 72 -18.93 -7.06 12.34
C ALA A 72 -19.29 -8.55 12.44
N VAL A 73 -18.31 -9.44 12.58
CA VAL A 73 -18.55 -10.88 12.76
C VAL A 73 -19.19 -11.16 14.11
N ASP A 74 -18.72 -10.52 15.18
CA ASP A 74 -19.26 -10.65 16.53
C ASP A 74 -20.72 -10.18 16.61
N ALA A 75 -21.07 -9.09 15.93
CA ALA A 75 -22.44 -8.60 15.89
C ALA A 75 -23.37 -9.46 14.99
N ALA A 76 -22.80 -10.16 14.00
CA ALA A 76 -23.57 -10.94 13.03
C ALA A 76 -23.69 -12.43 13.39
N THR A 77 -22.93 -12.93 14.36
CA THR A 77 -22.85 -14.36 14.69
C THR A 77 -22.74 -14.60 16.19
N ASP A 78 -23.23 -15.74 16.67
CA ASP A 78 -23.08 -16.16 18.08
C ASP A 78 -21.73 -16.87 18.36
N ILE A 79 -20.72 -16.68 17.50
CA ILE A 79 -19.43 -17.35 17.65
C ILE A 79 -18.71 -16.73 18.86
N PRO A 80 -18.27 -17.52 19.86
CA PRO A 80 -17.53 -17.00 20.99
C PRO A 80 -16.31 -16.17 20.54
N PRO A 81 -16.06 -14.98 21.11
CA PRO A 81 -14.97 -14.09 20.70
C PRO A 81 -13.59 -14.78 20.65
N LEU A 82 -13.36 -15.71 21.59
CA LEU A 82 -12.12 -16.48 21.66
C LEU A 82 -11.93 -17.41 20.44
N ASN A 83 -13.02 -17.97 19.90
CA ASN A 83 -12.98 -18.84 18.74
C ASN A 83 -12.73 -18.04 17.45
N GLN A 84 -13.22 -16.79 17.39
CA GLN A 84 -12.96 -15.91 16.24
C GLN A 84 -11.46 -15.61 16.08
N MET A 85 -10.67 -15.64 17.17
CA MET A 85 -9.22 -15.40 17.16
C MET A 85 -8.45 -16.40 16.29
N VAL A 86 -9.00 -17.60 16.06
CA VAL A 86 -8.40 -18.60 15.14
C VAL A 86 -8.27 -18.05 13.73
N PHE A 87 -9.17 -17.17 13.30
CA PHE A 87 -9.09 -16.49 12.01
C PHE A 87 -8.34 -15.15 12.13
N TRP A 88 -8.71 -14.34 13.13
CA TRP A 88 -8.23 -12.96 13.24
C TRP A 88 -6.74 -12.87 13.56
N LEU A 89 -6.16 -13.80 14.32
CA LEU A 89 -4.72 -13.82 14.60
C LEU A 89 -3.88 -14.11 13.35
N PRO A 90 -4.16 -15.18 12.55
CA PRO A 90 -3.50 -15.35 11.26
C PRO A 90 -3.74 -14.16 10.32
N PHE A 91 -4.94 -13.60 10.28
CA PHE A 91 -5.25 -12.43 9.46
C PHE A 91 -4.33 -11.24 9.80
N ALA A 92 -4.19 -10.93 11.09
CA ALA A 92 -3.35 -9.82 11.57
C ALA A 92 -1.87 -9.97 11.20
N VAL A 93 -1.39 -11.18 10.91
CA VAL A 93 -0.01 -11.43 10.47
C VAL A 93 0.09 -11.51 8.95
N LEU A 94 -0.78 -12.28 8.30
CA LEU A 94 -0.68 -12.56 6.88
C LEU A 94 -1.11 -11.38 6.01
N PHE A 95 -2.17 -10.68 6.41
CA PHE A 95 -2.69 -9.55 5.65
C PHE A 95 -1.66 -8.40 5.48
N PRO A 96 -0.99 -7.89 6.54
CA PRO A 96 0.01 -6.84 6.35
C PRO A 96 1.18 -7.28 5.47
N LEU A 97 1.64 -8.54 5.58
CA LEU A 97 2.71 -9.08 4.74
C LEU A 97 2.35 -9.09 3.25
N LEU A 98 1.12 -9.52 2.93
CA LEU A 98 0.61 -9.52 1.56
C LEU A 98 0.35 -8.09 1.05
N PHE A 99 -0.19 -7.23 1.92
CA PHE A 99 -0.57 -5.86 1.58
C PHE A 99 0.63 -4.88 1.57
N TYR A 100 1.78 -5.25 2.13
CA TYR A 100 2.94 -4.37 2.28
C TYR A 100 3.37 -3.72 0.95
N ARG A 101 3.42 -4.52 -0.12
CA ARG A 101 3.81 -4.04 -1.46
C ARG A 101 2.82 -3.00 -1.99
N SER A 102 1.53 -3.28 -1.87
CA SER A 102 0.48 -2.38 -2.31
C SER A 102 0.50 -1.09 -1.50
N SER A 103 0.71 -1.18 -0.19
CA SER A 103 0.82 -0.03 0.69
C SER A 103 1.97 0.92 0.31
N ARG A 104 3.15 0.36 0.01
CA ARG A 104 4.29 1.12 -0.53
C ARG A 104 3.97 1.76 -1.88
N GLY A 105 3.27 1.05 -2.76
CA GLY A 105 2.85 1.57 -4.07
C GLY A 105 1.83 2.71 -3.96
N LEU A 106 0.88 2.61 -3.03
CA LEU A 106 -0.08 3.66 -2.71
C LEU A 106 0.64 4.91 -2.21
N TRP A 107 1.62 4.75 -1.31
CA TRP A 107 2.42 5.86 -0.80
C TRP A 107 3.18 6.61 -1.92
N VAL A 108 3.87 5.88 -2.80
CA VAL A 108 4.56 6.47 -3.97
C VAL A 108 3.58 7.20 -4.89
N THR A 109 2.37 6.69 -5.02
CA THR A 109 1.33 7.37 -5.81
C THR A 109 0.90 8.66 -5.14
N THR A 110 0.73 8.67 -3.82
CA THR A 110 0.42 9.90 -3.08
C THR A 110 1.54 10.95 -3.21
N THR A 111 2.81 10.56 -3.09
CA THR A 111 3.93 11.49 -3.30
C THR A 111 4.02 11.99 -4.74
N TYR A 112 3.66 11.15 -5.73
CA TYR A 112 3.52 11.58 -7.12
C TYR A 112 2.44 12.65 -7.29
N LEU A 113 1.25 12.43 -6.74
CA LEU A 113 0.12 13.36 -6.85
C LEU A 113 0.38 14.68 -6.12
N ASN A 114 1.22 14.66 -5.08
CA ASN A 114 1.70 15.86 -4.39
C ASN A 114 2.80 16.61 -5.17
N GLY A 115 3.34 16.02 -6.25
CA GLY A 115 4.40 16.61 -7.06
C GLY A 115 5.82 16.40 -6.52
N ASP A 116 6.00 15.51 -5.54
CA ASP A 116 7.29 15.30 -4.85
C ASP A 116 8.24 14.38 -5.61
N LEU A 117 7.73 13.60 -6.58
CA LEU A 117 8.54 12.73 -7.41
C LEU A 117 9.36 13.56 -8.41
N ARG A 118 10.65 13.77 -8.10
CA ARG A 118 11.60 14.44 -9.01
C ARG A 118 12.55 13.46 -9.67
N ARG A 119 12.91 13.76 -10.91
CA ARG A 119 14.09 13.22 -11.57
C ARG A 119 15.31 13.96 -11.03
N ASP A 120 16.38 13.25 -10.78
CA ASP A 120 17.74 13.76 -10.67
C ASP A 120 18.08 14.53 -11.93
N GLU A 121 18.19 15.85 -11.78
CA GLU A 121 18.82 16.78 -12.72
C GLU A 121 20.27 17.00 -12.27
#